data_AF-A0A2V2CG07-F1
#
_entry.id   AF-A0A2V2CG07-F1
#
_cell.length_a   1.000
_cell.length_b   1.000
_cell.length_c   1.000
_cell.angle_alpha   90.00
_cell.angle_beta   90.00
_cell.angle_gamma   90.00
#
_symmetry.space_group_name_H-M   'P 1'
#
loop_
_entity.id
_entity.type
_entity.pdbx_description
1 polymer ?
#
loop_
_entity_poly.entity_id
_entity_poly.type
_entity_poly.pdbx_seq_one_letter_code
_entity_poly.pdbx_strand_id
1 'polypeptide(L)' 'MKKCKCKSGRRLRGFIAKLFAGLVLANAALFAVFFFDLDGKLLFNVVEPFLKKHYDNMERKDTLKSPYDMDKFPSYEY' A
#
# COMPACT_ATOMS: atom_id res chain seq x y z
N MET A 1 -46.75 40.20 -13.80
CA MET A 1 -45.27 40.15 -13.93
C MET A 1 -44.79 38.72 -13.69
N LYS A 2 -44.29 38.01 -14.70
CA LYS A 2 -43.90 36.59 -14.59
C LYS A 2 -42.49 36.44 -13.98
N LYS A 3 -42.40 36.15 -12.67
CA LYS A 3 -41.15 35.70 -12.03
C LYS A 3 -40.93 34.19 -12.23
N CYS A 4 -40.45 33.80 -13.41
CA CYS A 4 -40.15 32.39 -13.72
C CYS A 4 -38.76 32.22 -14.35
N LYS A 5 -37.66 32.47 -13.62
CA LYS A 5 -36.29 32.12 -14.07
C LYS A 5 -35.33 31.59 -12.99
N CYS A 6 -35.81 31.18 -11.80
CA CYS A 6 -34.91 30.77 -10.69
C CYS A 6 -34.64 29.26 -10.54
N LYS A 7 -35.29 28.36 -11.30
CA LYS A 7 -35.13 26.91 -11.09
C LYS A 7 -33.91 26.29 -11.81
N SER A 8 -33.51 26.76 -13.00
CA SER A 8 -32.41 26.13 -13.75
C SER A 8 -31.02 26.48 -13.19
N GLY A 9 -30.78 27.74 -12.81
CA GLY A 9 -29.51 28.18 -12.21
C GLY A 9 -29.20 27.51 -10.87
N ARG A 10 -30.23 27.18 -10.07
CA ARG A 10 -30.08 26.46 -8.81
C ARG A 10 -29.68 24.99 -9.01
N ARG A 11 -30.16 24.34 -10.08
CA ARG A 11 -29.73 22.98 -10.44
C ARG A 11 -28.27 22.97 -10.91
N LEU A 12 -27.89 23.88 -11.81
CA LEU A 12 -26.51 23.97 -12.32
C LEU A 12 -25.50 24.24 -11.18
N ARG A 13 -25.82 25.16 -10.28
CA ARG A 13 -25.02 25.41 -9.07
C ARG A 13 -24.91 24.18 -8.17
N GLY A 14 -25.98 23.39 -8.05
CA GLY A 14 -25.96 22.12 -7.32
C GLY A 14 -25.06 21.06 -7.97
N PHE A 15 -25.03 20.98 -9.30
CA PHE A 15 -24.13 20.07 -10.01
C PHE A 15 -22.66 20.48 -9.87
N ILE A 16 -22.35 21.76 -10.04
CA ILE A 16 -20.98 22.28 -9.85
C ILE A 16 -20.51 22.04 -8.42
N ALA A 17 -21.37 22.29 -7.41
CA ALA A 17 -21.03 22.03 -6.01
C ALA A 17 -20.75 20.54 -5.75
N LYS A 18 -21.50 19.63 -6.36
CA LYS A 18 -21.26 18.17 -6.25
C LYS A 18 -19.94 17.75 -6.91
N LEU A 19 -19.60 18.33 -8.06
CA LEU A 19 -18.32 18.06 -8.72
C LEU A 19 -17.14 18.56 -7.89
N PHE A 20 -17.23 19.78 -7.35
CA PHE A 20 -16.22 20.31 -6.43
C PHE A 20 -16.11 19.48 -5.16
N ALA A 21 -17.23 19.05 -4.56
CA ALA A 21 -17.20 18.17 -3.40
C ALA A 21 -16.53 16.82 -3.71
N GLY A 22 -16.80 16.25 -4.90
CA GLY A 22 -16.13 15.03 -5.37
C GLY A 22 -14.62 15.22 -5.55
N LEU A 23 -14.19 16.34 -6.14
CA LEU A 23 -12.77 16.67 -6.29
C LEU A 23 -12.07 16.86 -4.95
N VAL A 24 -12.70 17.58 -4.01
CA VAL A 24 -12.14 17.77 -2.66
C VAL A 24 -12.05 16.43 -1.93
N LEU A 25 -13.06 15.58 -2.03
CA LEU A 25 -13.06 14.27 -1.39
C LEU A 25 -12.00 13.35 -1.98
N ALA A 26 -11.84 13.34 -3.31
CA ALA A 26 -10.78 12.60 -3.98
C ALA A 26 -9.39 13.10 -3.56
N ASN A 27 -9.19 14.42 -3.48
CA ASN A 27 -7.92 15.00 -3.07
C ASN A 27 -7.60 14.70 -1.60
N ALA A 28 -8.60 14.77 -0.71
CA ALA A 28 -8.46 14.40 0.70
C ALA A 28 -8.14 12.90 0.87
N ALA A 29 -8.76 12.03 0.08
CA ALA A 29 -8.45 10.61 0.07
C ALA A 29 -7.00 10.34 -0.39
N LEU A 30 -6.58 10.99 -1.48
CA LEU A 30 -5.21 10.91 -1.99
C LEU A 30 -4.21 11.40 -0.92
N PHE A 31 -4.50 12.54 -0.29
CA PHE A 31 -3.70 13.11 0.78
C PHE A 31 -3.58 12.14 1.97
N ALA A 32 -4.67 11.49 2.38
CA ALA A 32 -4.63 10.51 3.46
C ALA A 32 -3.70 9.34 3.10
N VAL A 33 -3.85 8.75 1.91
CA VAL A 33 -2.96 7.65 1.46
C VAL A 33 -1.50 8.09 1.49
N PHE A 34 -1.16 9.23 0.88
CA PHE A 34 0.21 9.74 0.87
C PHE A 34 0.73 10.08 2.28
N PHE A 35 -0.12 10.61 3.15
CA PHE A 35 0.27 10.91 4.53
C PHE A 35 0.63 9.64 5.31
N PHE A 36 -0.18 8.58 5.18
CA PHE A 36 0.10 7.30 5.83
C PHE A 36 1.31 6.57 5.22
N ASP A 37 1.55 6.72 3.91
CA ASP A 37 2.75 6.20 3.25
C ASP A 37 4.02 6.96 3.68
N LEU A 38 3.96 8.30 3.76
CA LEU A 38 5.10 9.13 4.19
C LEU A 38 5.49 8.89 5.65
N ASP A 39 4.52 8.68 6.53
CA ASP A 39 4.77 8.31 7.93
C ASP A 39 5.17 6.83 8.09
N GLY A 40 5.08 6.04 7.01
CA GLY A 40 5.37 4.61 7.00
C GLY A 40 4.44 3.78 7.89
N LYS A 41 3.40 4.38 8.48
CA LYS A 41 2.53 3.74 9.47
C LYS A 41 1.82 2.51 8.93
N LEU A 42 1.47 2.51 7.64
CA LEU A 42 0.87 1.35 7.00
C LEU A 42 1.89 0.20 6.85
N LEU A 43 3.13 0.54 6.50
CA LEU A 43 4.22 -0.43 6.38
C LEU A 43 4.55 -1.06 7.74
N PHE A 44 4.74 -0.25 8.79
CA PHE A 44 5.11 -0.74 10.12
C PHE A 44 3.99 -1.49 10.84
N ASN A 45 2.73 -1.04 10.74
CA ASN A 45 1.64 -1.63 11.52
C ASN A 45 0.93 -2.79 10.83
N VAL A 46 1.03 -2.90 9.50
CA VAL A 46 0.28 -3.92 8.73
C VAL A 46 1.23 -4.78 7.92
N VAL A 47 2.06 -4.18 7.06
CA VAL A 47 2.90 -4.93 6.12
C VAL A 47 4.00 -5.70 6.84
N GLU A 48 4.74 -5.06 7.74
CA GLU A 48 5.82 -5.68 8.50
C GLU A 48 5.34 -6.89 9.33
N PRO A 49 4.31 -6.79 10.18
CA PRO A 49 3.85 -7.96 10.94
C PRO A 49 3.32 -9.08 10.04
N PHE A 50 2.71 -8.74 8.89
CA PHE A 50 2.29 -9.74 7.91
C PHE A 50 3.50 -10.47 7.29
N LEU A 51 4.49 -9.73 6.81
CA LEU A 51 5.72 -10.28 6.23
C LEU A 51 6.49 -11.09 7.26
N LYS A 52 6.57 -10.60 8.50
CA LYS A 52 7.22 -11.30 9.59
C LYS A 52 6.55 -12.65 9.87
N LYS A 53 5.23 -12.68 9.91
CA LYS A 53 4.47 -13.92 10.10
C LYS A 53 4.66 -14.90 8.93
N HIS A 54 4.78 -14.40 7.70
CA HIS A 54 4.86 -15.25 6.52
C HIS A 54 6.28 -15.76 6.22
N TYR A 55 7.29 -14.91 6.37
CA TYR A 55 8.66 -15.22 5.96
C TYR A 55 9.62 -15.46 7.15
N ASP A 56 9.39 -14.83 8.29
CA ASP A 56 10.34 -14.86 9.42
C ASP A 56 10.14 -16.10 10.33
N ASN A 57 9.02 -16.81 10.17
CA ASN A 57 8.73 -18.07 10.87
C ASN A 57 9.38 -19.30 10.20
N MET A 58 10.26 -19.11 9.21
CA MET A 58 11.01 -20.22 8.64
C MET A 58 12.18 -20.57 9.55
N GLU A 59 12.36 -21.86 9.85
CA GLU A 59 13.56 -22.32 10.54
C GLU A 59 14.78 -21.96 9.71
N ARG A 60 15.65 -21.10 10.25
CA ARG A 60 16.91 -20.77 9.61
C ARG A 60 17.78 -22.02 9.58
N LYS A 61 18.14 -22.47 8.38
CA LYS A 61 19.08 -23.59 8.22
C LYS A 61 20.38 -23.28 8.94
N ASP A 62 20.77 -24.16 9.85
CA ASP A 62 22.06 -24.11 10.51
C ASP A 62 23.15 -24.49 9.51
N THR A 63 23.93 -23.50 9.07
CA THR A 63 25.00 -23.67 8.09
C THR A 63 26.14 -24.55 8.60
N LEU A 64 26.27 -24.74 9.92
CA LEU A 64 27.26 -25.65 10.49
C LEU A 64 26.82 -27.11 10.46
N LYS A 65 25.52 -27.36 10.35
CA LYS A 65 24.94 -28.72 10.26
C LYS A 65 24.69 -29.18 8.83
N SER A 66 24.72 -28.28 7.83
CA SER A 66 24.58 -28.72 6.44
C SER A 66 25.86 -29.42 6.00
N PRO A 67 25.81 -30.72 5.65
CA PRO A 67 26.99 -31.43 5.15
C PRO A 67 27.45 -30.77 3.85
N TYR A 68 28.75 -30.47 3.76
CA TYR A 68 29.37 -30.09 2.51
C TYR A 68 29.59 -31.35 1.66
N ASP A 69 29.49 -31.23 0.33
CA ASP A 69 29.78 -32.28 -0.65
C ASP A 69 31.29 -32.59 -0.73
N MET A 70 31.96 -32.78 0.42
CA MET A 70 33.40 -33.03 0.49
C MET A 70 33.76 -34.40 -0.10
N ASP A 71 32.84 -35.36 -0.01
CA ASP A 71 33.03 -36.73 -0.51
C ASP A 71 32.60 -36.90 -1.98
N LYS A 72 32.13 -35.83 -2.63
CA LYS A 72 31.60 -35.89 -4.00
C LYS A 72 32.68 -36.04 -5.05
N PHE A 73 33.89 -35.59 -4.75
CA PHE A 73 35.00 -35.60 -5.69
C PHE A 73 36.12 -36.51 -5.17
N PRO A 74 36.79 -37.26 -6.06
CA PRO A 74 37.92 -38.09 -5.66
C PRO A 74 39.06 -37.22 -5.10
N SER A 75 39.76 -37.73 -4.08
CA SER A 75 40.95 -37.07 -3.54
C SER A 75 42.02 -36.95 -4.63
N TYR A 76 42.57 -35.75 -4.81
CA TYR A 76 43.66 -35.51 -5.74
C TYR A 76 44.99 -35.89 -5.07
N GLU A 77 45.78 -36.75 -5.70
CA GLU A 77 47.18 -36.98 -5.32
C GLU A 77 48.07 -35.95 -6.02
N TYR A 78 48.99 -35.34 -5.28
CA TYR A 78 49.98 -34.38 -5.81
C TYR A 78 51.33 -35.06 -6.01
#